data_AF-A0A1V5ZVH3-F1
#
_entry.id   AF-A0A1V5ZVH3-F1
#
_cell.length_a   1.000
_cell.length_b   1.000
_cell.length_c   1.000
_cell.angle_alpha   90.00
_cell.angle_beta   90.00
_cell.angle_gamma   90.00
#
_symmetry.space_group_name_H-M   'P 1'
#
loop_
_entity.id
_entity.type
_entity.pdbx_description
1 polymer ?
#
loop_
_entity_poly.entity_id
_entity_poly.type
_entity_poly.pdbx_seq_one_letter_code
_entity_poly.pdbx_strand_id
1 'polypeptide(L)'
;MRLNEDCVADFFNNKSVVILGSAPCVLNVSAEELEQFDVIVRVNNYAHFNACRRVDVYYSFFGRSIKGIEEKISRDNPKFLFFKYPFDFVFNKHTKGREIAGKSGDFRYVQRLRKDVLQHTKHFAQTPANFISSFCAIGSIPTTGVSAILDIIRYQPSELAIAGFDFFKSKKHNINEVWHPKDGNGHDFETEETVVLDLIANKLVKNLTGDKNNA
;
A
#
# COMPACT_ATOMS: atom_id res chain seq x y z
N MET A 1 9.32 -16.17 7.85
CA MET A 1 8.77 -17.26 7.00
C MET A 1 8.10 -16.68 5.75
N ARG A 2 8.54 -17.05 4.54
CA ARG A 2 7.96 -16.54 3.29
C ARG A 2 6.64 -17.27 2.97
N LEU A 3 5.59 -16.52 2.67
CA LEU A 3 4.31 -17.01 2.18
C LEU A 3 4.36 -17.13 0.65
N ASN A 4 3.59 -18.08 0.10
CA ASN A 4 3.30 -18.14 -1.34
C ASN A 4 2.02 -17.34 -1.66
N GLU A 5 1.71 -17.22 -2.95
CA GLU A 5 0.54 -16.47 -3.41
C GLU A 5 -0.78 -17.12 -2.98
N ASP A 6 -0.87 -18.46 -3.00
CA ASP A 6 -2.07 -19.18 -2.57
C ASP A 6 -2.45 -18.87 -1.11
N CYS A 7 -1.48 -18.86 -0.19
CA CYS A 7 -1.71 -18.47 1.20
C CYS A 7 -2.25 -17.04 1.34
N VAL A 8 -1.85 -16.13 0.45
CA VAL A 8 -2.32 -14.74 0.46
C VAL A 8 -3.71 -14.64 -0.17
N ALA A 9 -3.96 -15.37 -1.26
CA ALA A 9 -5.27 -15.47 -1.86
C ALA A 9 -6.30 -16.01 -0.87
N ASP A 10 -6.00 -17.13 -0.20
CA ASP A 10 -6.84 -17.72 0.84
C ASP A 10 -7.11 -16.77 2.01
N PHE A 11 -6.13 -15.94 2.36
CA PHE A 11 -6.26 -14.97 3.45
C PHE A 11 -7.28 -13.86 3.14
N PHE A 12 -7.33 -13.39 1.88
CA PHE A 12 -8.24 -12.33 1.46
C PHE A 12 -9.58 -12.85 0.93
N ASN A 13 -9.66 -14.12 0.55
CA ASN A 13 -10.85 -14.73 -0.02
C ASN A 13 -12.09 -14.57 0.88
N ASN A 14 -13.18 -14.07 0.31
CA ASN A 14 -14.45 -13.80 1.01
C ASN A 14 -14.34 -12.87 2.24
N LYS A 15 -13.26 -12.09 2.37
CA LYS A 15 -13.08 -11.15 3.48
C LYS A 15 -13.47 -9.73 3.09
N SER A 16 -14.03 -8.99 4.04
CA SER A 16 -14.09 -7.53 3.94
C SER A 16 -12.74 -6.93 4.33
N VAL A 17 -12.18 -6.09 3.46
CA VAL A 17 -10.83 -5.54 3.63
C VAL A 17 -10.89 -4.02 3.60
N VAL A 18 -10.22 -3.36 4.55
CA VAL A 18 -9.97 -1.92 4.48
C VAL A 18 -8.48 -1.63 4.40
N ILE A 19 -8.10 -0.77 3.46
CA ILE A 19 -6.73 -0.26 3.31
C ILE A 19 -6.69 1.17 3.87
N LEU A 20 -5.78 1.40 4.81
CA LEU A 20 -5.59 2.68 5.46
C LEU A 20 -4.32 3.33 4.94
N GLY A 21 -4.53 4.37 4.14
CA GLY A 21 -3.54 5.36 3.77
C GLY A 21 -3.26 6.32 4.93
N SER A 22 -2.50 7.36 4.63
CA SER A 22 -1.97 8.30 5.63
C SER A 22 -2.38 9.75 5.39
N ALA A 23 -3.29 10.02 4.47
CA ALA A 23 -3.79 11.37 4.25
C ALA A 23 -4.64 11.84 5.45
N PRO A 24 -4.72 13.15 5.73
CA PRO A 24 -5.44 13.69 6.89
C PRO A 24 -6.91 13.29 6.96
N CYS A 25 -7.56 13.08 5.80
CA CYS A 25 -8.97 12.67 5.72
C CYS A 25 -9.26 11.35 6.44
N VAL A 26 -8.24 10.53 6.73
CA VAL A 26 -8.38 9.30 7.52
C VAL A 26 -8.94 9.55 8.93
N LEU A 27 -8.78 10.76 9.46
CA LEU A 27 -9.33 11.18 10.76
C LEU A 27 -10.86 11.18 10.81
N ASN A 28 -11.52 11.16 9.64
CA ASN A 28 -12.98 11.13 9.54
C ASN A 28 -13.56 9.73 9.77
N VAL A 29 -12.72 8.69 9.89
CA VAL A 29 -13.17 7.31 10.07
C VAL A 29 -13.05 6.90 11.55
N SER A 30 -14.15 6.41 12.12
CA SER A 30 -14.21 6.00 13.53
C SER A 30 -13.55 4.64 13.76
N ALA A 31 -13.24 4.32 15.03
CA ALA A 31 -12.67 3.01 15.35
C ALA A 31 -13.69 1.89 15.12
N GLU A 32 -14.95 2.15 15.48
CA GLU A 32 -16.08 1.22 15.36
C GLU A 32 -16.34 0.85 13.89
N GLU A 33 -16.22 1.81 12.96
CA GLU A 33 -16.35 1.54 11.53
C GLU A 33 -15.22 0.63 11.01
N LEU A 34 -13.99 0.84 11.47
CA LEU A 34 -12.84 0.02 11.06
C LEU A 34 -12.90 -1.41 11.62
N GLU A 35 -13.40 -1.57 12.84
CA GLU A 35 -13.45 -2.87 13.52
C GLU A 35 -14.42 -3.86 12.86
N GLN A 36 -15.36 -3.38 12.04
CA GLN A 36 -16.30 -4.20 11.26
C GLN A 36 -15.64 -4.99 10.13
N PHE A 37 -14.47 -4.56 9.63
CA PHE A 37 -13.77 -5.26 8.56
C PHE A 37 -13.12 -6.55 9.07
N ASP A 38 -13.03 -7.58 8.23
CA ASP A 38 -12.29 -8.81 8.57
C ASP A 38 -10.77 -8.57 8.59
N VAL A 39 -10.29 -7.65 7.75
CA VAL A 39 -8.87 -7.37 7.54
C VAL A 39 -8.61 -5.86 7.48
N ILE A 40 -7.69 -5.38 8.31
CA ILE A 40 -7.15 -4.02 8.25
C ILE A 40 -5.73 -4.04 7.72
N VAL A 41 -5.53 -3.37 6.58
CA VAL A 41 -4.22 -3.17 5.96
C VAL A 41 -3.72 -1.77 6.25
N ARG A 42 -2.52 -1.64 6.81
CA ARG A 42 -1.88 -0.34 7.01
C ARG A 42 -0.63 -0.19 6.16
N VAL A 43 -0.43 1.01 5.63
CA VAL A 43 0.59 1.27 4.61
C VAL A 43 1.77 2.08 5.16
N ASN A 44 3.01 1.71 4.79
CA ASN A 44 4.25 2.48 5.06
C ASN A 44 4.44 2.90 6.55
N ASN A 45 4.79 4.16 6.83
CA ASN A 45 5.03 4.67 8.18
C ASN A 45 3.72 5.05 8.89
N TYR A 46 2.70 4.18 8.81
CA TYR A 46 1.39 4.48 9.36
C TYR A 46 1.47 4.92 10.83
N ALA A 47 0.63 5.88 11.16
CA ALA A 47 0.31 6.26 12.52
C ALA A 47 -1.11 5.81 12.84
N HIS A 48 -1.37 5.52 14.11
CA HIS A 48 -2.73 5.34 14.57
C HIS A 48 -3.37 6.70 14.82
N PHE A 49 -4.60 6.86 14.37
CA PHE A 49 -5.33 8.13 14.37
C PHE A 49 -6.60 8.08 15.23
N ASN A 50 -7.01 6.90 15.67
CA ASN A 50 -8.16 6.67 16.53
C ASN A 50 -7.89 5.50 17.50
N ALA A 51 -8.94 4.97 18.14
CA ALA A 51 -8.85 3.86 19.08
C ALA A 51 -8.58 2.50 18.43
N CYS A 52 -8.85 2.33 17.13
CA CYS A 52 -8.59 1.08 16.43
C CYS A 52 -7.08 0.92 16.19
N ARG A 53 -6.45 0.00 16.94
CA ARG A 53 -5.01 -0.31 16.83
C ARG A 53 -4.71 -1.55 15.99
N ARG A 54 -5.73 -2.27 15.51
CA ARG A 54 -5.55 -3.50 14.73
C ARG A 54 -4.78 -3.23 13.43
N VAL A 55 -3.87 -4.16 13.14
CA VAL A 55 -3.10 -4.26 11.90
C VAL A 55 -3.04 -5.72 11.53
N ASP A 56 -3.82 -6.14 10.54
CA ASP A 56 -3.80 -7.53 10.07
C ASP A 56 -2.66 -7.71 9.05
N VAL A 57 -2.49 -6.74 8.16
CA VAL A 57 -1.44 -6.74 7.14
C VAL A 57 -0.68 -5.42 7.20
N TYR A 58 0.64 -5.52 7.33
CA TYR A 58 1.51 -4.36 7.14
C TYR A 58 2.02 -4.36 5.70
N TYR A 59 1.41 -3.53 4.85
CA TYR A 59 1.80 -3.38 3.46
C TYR A 59 2.82 -2.26 3.30
N SER A 60 3.97 -2.54 2.69
CA SER A 60 4.98 -1.53 2.46
C SER A 60 5.94 -1.93 1.35
N PHE A 61 6.76 -0.97 0.92
CA PHE A 61 7.94 -1.30 0.13
C PHE A 61 9.19 -1.61 0.99
N PHE A 62 9.11 -1.32 2.30
CA PHE A 62 10.12 -1.66 3.33
C PHE A 62 11.57 -1.21 3.04
N GLY A 63 11.75 -0.20 2.18
CA GLY A 63 13.04 0.41 1.92
C GLY A 63 13.54 1.29 3.08
N ARG A 64 14.59 2.06 2.83
CA ARG A 64 15.29 2.84 3.87
C ARG A 64 14.44 3.94 4.52
N SER A 65 13.44 4.49 3.82
CA SER A 65 12.56 5.53 4.39
C SER A 65 11.47 4.97 5.30
N ILE A 66 11.33 3.64 5.38
CA ILE A 66 10.40 2.99 6.30
C ILE A 66 11.11 2.79 7.64
N LYS A 67 10.59 3.44 8.68
CA LYS A 67 11.22 3.59 10.00
C LYS A 67 10.48 2.77 11.06
N GLY A 68 11.22 2.31 12.08
CA GLY A 68 10.66 1.62 13.25
C GLY A 68 9.81 0.40 12.88
N ILE A 69 10.29 -0.43 11.95
CA ILE A 69 9.51 -1.60 11.47
C ILE A 69 9.45 -2.65 12.58
N GLU A 70 10.57 -2.91 13.23
CA GLU A 70 10.72 -3.87 14.31
C GLU A 70 9.79 -3.51 15.48
N GLU A 71 9.78 -2.23 15.86
CA GLU A 71 8.88 -1.68 16.88
C GLU A 71 7.40 -1.83 16.49
N LYS A 72 7.04 -1.50 15.25
CA LYS A 72 5.67 -1.66 14.75
C LYS A 72 5.23 -3.13 14.71
N ILE A 73 6.10 -4.04 14.28
CA ILE A 73 5.82 -5.48 14.27
C ILE A 73 5.61 -5.98 15.68
N SER A 74 6.48 -5.60 16.62
CA SER A 74 6.36 -5.99 18.02
C SER A 74 5.08 -5.46 18.67
N ARG A 75 4.75 -4.19 18.41
CA ARG A 75 3.58 -3.51 18.97
C ARG A 75 2.25 -4.02 18.40
N ASP A 76 2.18 -4.15 17.07
CA ASP A 76 0.91 -4.36 16.37
C ASP A 76 0.69 -5.82 15.94
N ASN A 77 1.74 -6.64 16.00
CA ASN A 77 1.74 -8.08 15.69
C ASN A 77 0.95 -8.43 14.40
N PRO A 78 1.35 -7.87 13.23
CA PRO A 78 0.64 -8.13 11.99
C PRO A 78 0.71 -9.62 11.61
N LYS A 79 -0.36 -10.14 11.00
CA LYS A 79 -0.41 -11.55 10.56
C LYS A 79 0.66 -11.85 9.52
N PHE A 80 0.97 -10.88 8.65
CA PHE A 80 2.15 -10.91 7.79
C PHE A 80 2.51 -9.51 7.26
N LEU A 81 3.75 -9.40 6.76
CA LEU A 81 4.23 -8.26 5.99
C LEU A 81 3.96 -8.48 4.50
N PHE A 82 3.43 -7.48 3.81
CA PHE A 82 3.17 -7.55 2.39
C PHE A 82 4.08 -6.55 1.67
N PHE A 83 5.10 -7.08 0.97
CA PHE A 83 6.05 -6.30 0.20
C PHE A 83 5.50 -5.97 -1.19
N LYS A 84 5.44 -4.68 -1.49
CA LYS A 84 5.05 -4.12 -2.81
C LYS A 84 5.85 -4.68 -3.99
N TYR A 85 7.11 -5.03 -3.76
CA TYR A 85 8.03 -5.43 -4.83
C TYR A 85 8.37 -6.91 -4.76
N PRO A 86 8.67 -7.55 -5.90
CA PRO A 86 9.25 -8.88 -5.90
C PRO A 86 10.67 -8.83 -5.35
N PHE A 87 11.04 -9.86 -4.60
CA PHE A 87 12.36 -9.99 -4.00
C PHE A 87 13.46 -10.20 -5.04
N ASP A 88 13.20 -11.00 -6.07
CA ASP A 88 14.23 -11.46 -7.01
C ASP A 88 14.07 -10.84 -8.40
N PHE A 89 13.51 -9.62 -8.44
CA PHE A 89 13.21 -8.92 -9.68
C PHE A 89 13.99 -7.61 -9.79
N VAL A 90 14.67 -7.46 -10.93
CA VAL A 90 15.29 -6.20 -11.33
C VAL A 90 14.43 -5.61 -12.43
N PHE A 91 13.80 -4.47 -12.15
CA PHE A 91 13.00 -3.79 -13.16
C PHE A 91 13.91 -2.85 -13.95
N ASN A 92 14.31 -3.27 -15.16
CA ASN A 92 15.10 -2.46 -16.09
C ASN A 92 14.25 -2.13 -17.33
N LYS A 93 13.87 -0.85 -17.51
CA LYS A 93 13.07 -0.41 -18.67
C LYS A 93 13.96 -0.01 -19.88
N HIS A 94 14.96 -0.84 -20.23
CA HIS A 94 15.67 -0.72 -21.52
C HIS A 94 14.85 -1.38 -22.64
N THR A 95 13.70 -0.82 -23.00
CA THR A 95 12.87 -1.36 -24.09
C THR A 95 12.45 -0.27 -25.06
N LYS A 96 13.41 0.33 -25.78
CA LYS A 96 13.27 1.30 -26.90
C LYS A 96 13.72 2.76 -26.65
N GLY A 97 14.83 2.97 -25.93
CA GLY A 97 15.63 4.20 -26.06
C GLY A 97 15.00 5.53 -25.62
N ARG A 98 13.91 5.52 -24.84
CA ARG A 98 13.38 6.73 -24.19
C ARG A 98 13.40 6.54 -22.68
N GLU A 99 14.11 7.44 -22.00
CA GLU A 99 14.12 7.56 -20.55
C GLU A 99 12.76 8.13 -20.12
N ILE A 100 12.02 7.40 -19.29
CA ILE A 100 10.76 7.88 -18.69
C ILE A 100 11.04 8.10 -17.21
N ALA A 101 10.61 9.25 -16.67
CA ALA A 101 10.72 9.57 -15.26
C ALA A 101 10.10 8.46 -14.39
N GLY A 102 10.78 8.05 -13.30
CA GLY A 102 10.29 6.99 -12.39
C GLY A 102 11.06 5.66 -12.38
N LYS A 103 12.29 5.66 -12.95
CA LYS A 103 13.49 4.86 -12.61
C LYS A 103 13.35 3.33 -12.45
N SER A 104 14.13 2.62 -13.26
CA SER A 104 14.57 1.24 -13.00
C SER A 104 14.92 1.00 -11.52
N GLY A 105 14.52 -0.15 -10.98
CA GLY A 105 14.65 -0.46 -9.56
C GLY A 105 15.22 -1.85 -9.32
N ASP A 106 16.34 -1.92 -8.62
CA ASP A 106 16.81 -3.14 -7.98
C ASP A 106 16.29 -3.17 -6.55
N PHE A 107 15.27 -3.96 -6.28
CA PHE A 107 14.63 -4.06 -4.96
C PHE A 107 15.26 -5.13 -4.07
N ARG A 108 16.26 -5.88 -4.56
CA ARG A 108 16.96 -6.93 -3.80
C ARG A 108 17.66 -6.39 -2.56
N TYR A 109 17.99 -5.09 -2.53
CA TYR A 109 18.57 -4.47 -1.33
C TYR A 109 17.64 -4.53 -0.11
N VAL A 110 16.31 -4.57 -0.31
CA VAL A 110 15.34 -4.63 0.78
C VAL A 110 15.49 -5.94 1.55
N GLN A 111 15.73 -7.05 0.85
CA GLN A 111 15.99 -8.35 1.49
C GLN A 111 17.21 -8.27 2.41
N ARG A 112 18.30 -7.62 1.95
CA ARG A 112 19.51 -7.44 2.77
C ARG A 112 19.26 -6.50 3.94
N LEU A 113 18.57 -5.39 3.70
CA LEU A 113 18.25 -4.39 4.72
C LEU A 113 17.35 -4.96 5.82
N ARG A 114 16.45 -5.90 5.48
CA ARG A 114 15.41 -6.43 6.38
C ARG A 114 15.65 -7.89 6.76
N LYS A 115 16.88 -8.39 6.61
CA LYS A 115 17.22 -9.81 6.82
C LYS A 115 16.68 -10.35 8.15
N ASP A 116 16.91 -9.62 9.24
CA ASP A 116 16.53 -10.07 10.58
C ASP A 116 15.01 -10.08 10.81
N VAL A 117 14.30 -9.10 10.24
CA VAL A 117 12.83 -9.07 10.24
C VAL A 117 12.26 -10.24 9.43
N LEU A 118 12.83 -10.54 8.27
CA LEU A 118 12.35 -11.57 7.36
C LEU A 118 12.52 -13.00 7.94
N GLN A 119 13.54 -13.19 8.79
CA GLN A 119 13.76 -14.46 9.49
C GLN A 119 12.61 -14.80 10.44
N HIS A 120 12.09 -13.80 11.16
CA HIS A 120 11.15 -14.03 12.26
C HIS A 120 9.70 -13.71 11.92
N THR A 121 9.44 -12.95 10.87
CA THR A 121 8.07 -12.51 10.52
C THR A 121 7.57 -13.23 9.27
N LYS A 122 6.27 -13.59 9.27
CA LYS A 122 5.58 -14.05 8.06
C LYS A 122 5.57 -12.90 7.04
N HIS A 123 5.92 -13.19 5.79
CA HIS A 123 5.97 -12.15 4.77
C HIS A 123 5.65 -12.69 3.38
N PHE A 124 5.05 -11.86 2.55
CA PHE A 124 4.83 -12.11 1.14
C PHE A 124 5.49 -11.00 0.32
N ALA A 125 6.11 -11.36 -0.80
CA ALA A 125 6.62 -10.42 -1.78
C ALA A 125 5.85 -10.61 -3.08
N GLN A 126 5.44 -9.50 -3.71
CA GLN A 126 4.71 -9.54 -4.98
C GLN A 126 5.41 -10.40 -6.03
N THR A 127 4.62 -10.98 -6.93
CA THR A 127 5.17 -11.65 -8.11
C THR A 127 5.60 -10.60 -9.14
N PRO A 128 6.60 -10.90 -10.00
CA PRO A 128 6.95 -10.01 -11.10
C PRO A 128 5.76 -9.68 -12.01
N ALA A 129 4.87 -10.65 -12.27
CA ALA A 129 3.69 -10.45 -13.11
C ALA A 129 2.71 -9.43 -12.51
N ASN A 130 2.38 -9.57 -11.22
CA ASN A 130 1.47 -8.64 -10.55
C ASN A 130 2.09 -7.24 -10.43
N PHE A 131 3.39 -7.17 -10.13
CA PHE A 131 4.12 -5.90 -10.10
C PHE A 131 4.09 -5.19 -11.46
N ILE A 132 4.34 -5.91 -12.56
CA ILE A 132 4.28 -5.36 -13.92
C ILE A 132 2.84 -4.93 -14.27
N SER A 133 1.84 -5.71 -13.87
CA SER A 133 0.43 -5.34 -14.07
C SER A 133 0.10 -4.00 -13.40
N SER A 134 0.50 -3.79 -12.15
CA SER A 134 0.32 -2.51 -11.44
C SER A 134 1.03 -1.37 -12.15
N PHE A 135 2.25 -1.60 -12.65
CA PHE A 135 2.99 -0.62 -13.45
C PHE A 135 2.28 -0.27 -14.76
N CYS A 136 1.75 -1.26 -15.47
CA CYS A 136 1.04 -1.05 -16.74
C CYS A 136 -0.27 -0.28 -16.55
N ALA A 137 -0.96 -0.46 -15.44
CA ALA A 137 -2.19 0.26 -15.13
C ALA A 137 -1.96 1.78 -14.94
N ILE A 138 -0.81 2.17 -14.39
CA ILE A 138 -0.48 3.58 -14.11
C ILE A 138 0.45 4.19 -15.18
N GLY A 139 1.26 3.39 -15.86
CA GLY A 139 2.32 3.88 -16.75
C GLY A 139 3.63 4.26 -16.04
N SER A 140 3.63 4.28 -14.70
CA SER A 140 4.77 4.51 -13.81
C SER A 140 4.74 3.55 -12.61
N ILE A 141 5.76 3.58 -11.74
CA ILE A 141 5.71 2.83 -10.49
C ILE A 141 4.69 3.52 -9.56
N PRO A 142 3.57 2.88 -9.18
CA PRO A 142 2.55 3.54 -8.37
C PRO A 142 3.08 3.88 -6.97
N THR A 143 2.45 4.79 -6.23
CA THR A 143 2.69 4.93 -4.79
C THR A 143 2.41 3.63 -4.05
N THR A 144 2.97 3.46 -2.85
CA THR A 144 2.70 2.26 -2.05
C THR A 144 1.22 2.09 -1.73
N GLY A 145 0.50 3.20 -1.50
CA GLY A 145 -0.93 3.18 -1.23
C GLY A 145 -1.71 2.61 -2.42
N VAL A 146 -1.50 3.15 -3.62
CA VAL A 146 -2.18 2.66 -4.83
C VAL A 146 -1.75 1.24 -5.17
N SER A 147 -0.49 0.88 -4.94
CA SER A 147 -0.03 -0.51 -5.12
C SER A 147 -0.77 -1.48 -4.19
N ALA A 148 -1.02 -1.09 -2.94
CA ALA A 148 -1.81 -1.92 -2.02
C ALA A 148 -3.22 -2.17 -2.56
N ILE A 149 -3.88 -1.14 -3.09
CA ILE A 149 -5.21 -1.24 -3.70
C ILE A 149 -5.17 -2.21 -4.89
N LEU A 150 -4.28 -1.98 -5.85
CA LEU A 150 -4.15 -2.79 -7.06
C LEU A 150 -3.72 -4.23 -6.77
N ASP A 151 -2.93 -4.46 -5.72
CA ASP A 151 -2.47 -5.80 -5.36
C ASP A 151 -3.56 -6.59 -4.61
N ILE A 152 -4.30 -5.94 -3.71
CA ILE A 152 -5.31 -6.62 -2.89
C ILE A 152 -6.58 -6.90 -3.70
N ILE A 153 -7.00 -6.00 -4.59
CA ILE A 153 -8.20 -6.20 -5.42
C ILE A 153 -8.11 -7.46 -6.30
N ARG A 154 -6.89 -7.88 -6.67
CA ARG A 154 -6.66 -9.11 -7.46
C ARG A 154 -7.10 -10.39 -6.75
N TYR A 155 -7.09 -10.38 -5.42
CA TYR A 155 -7.55 -11.53 -4.63
C TYR A 155 -9.06 -11.55 -4.42
N GLN A 156 -9.80 -10.62 -5.04
CA GLN A 156 -11.26 -10.57 -5.04
C GLN A 156 -11.87 -10.71 -3.64
N PRO A 157 -11.51 -9.82 -2.69
CA PRO A 157 -12.20 -9.78 -1.40
C PRO A 157 -13.71 -9.56 -1.60
N SER A 158 -14.53 -9.96 -0.63
CA SER A 158 -15.98 -9.75 -0.70
C SER A 158 -16.34 -8.26 -0.66
N GLU A 159 -15.52 -7.45 0.01
CA GLU A 159 -15.55 -6.00 -0.02
C GLU A 159 -14.12 -5.45 0.06
N LEU A 160 -13.82 -4.42 -0.74
CA LEU A 160 -12.59 -3.64 -0.61
C LEU A 160 -12.94 -2.17 -0.34
N ALA A 161 -12.47 -1.65 0.78
CA ALA A 161 -12.61 -0.26 1.18
C ALA A 161 -11.25 0.43 1.33
N ILE A 162 -11.24 1.75 1.17
CA ILE A 162 -10.06 2.60 1.38
C ILE A 162 -10.41 3.81 2.25
N ALA A 163 -9.43 4.28 3.02
CA ALA A 163 -9.50 5.53 3.76
C ALA A 163 -8.11 6.19 3.82
N GLY A 164 -8.06 7.51 3.89
CA GLY A 164 -6.78 8.23 4.00
C GLY A 164 -6.02 8.34 2.69
N PHE A 165 -6.73 8.52 1.57
CA PHE A 165 -6.17 8.76 0.25
C PHE A 165 -6.68 10.09 -0.29
N ASP A 166 -5.77 11.03 -0.55
CA ASP A 166 -6.09 12.35 -1.12
C ASP A 166 -5.13 12.73 -2.27
N PHE A 167 -4.28 11.79 -2.69
CA PHE A 167 -3.28 11.96 -3.75
C PHE A 167 -2.41 13.22 -3.55
N PHE A 168 -2.09 13.52 -2.28
CA PHE A 168 -1.28 14.67 -1.85
C PHE A 168 -1.92 16.05 -2.09
N LYS A 169 -3.22 16.12 -2.40
CA LYS A 169 -3.95 17.39 -2.55
C LYS A 169 -3.92 18.24 -1.27
N SER A 170 -3.92 17.64 -0.09
CA SER A 170 -3.76 18.36 1.18
C SER A 170 -2.35 18.88 1.43
N LYS A 171 -1.36 18.47 0.62
CA LYS A 171 0.08 18.70 0.82
C LYS A 171 0.59 18.17 2.17
N LYS A 172 -0.10 17.17 2.72
CA LYS A 172 0.30 16.47 3.95
C LYS A 172 0.47 14.98 3.69
N HIS A 173 1.35 14.35 4.45
CA HIS A 173 1.51 12.90 4.54
C HIS A 173 1.60 12.48 6.01
N ASN A 174 1.43 11.19 6.34
CA ASN A 174 1.45 10.71 7.73
C ASN A 174 0.57 11.55 8.68
N ILE A 175 -0.63 11.92 8.23
CA ILE A 175 -1.67 12.73 8.91
C ILE A 175 -1.32 14.21 9.05
N ASN A 176 -0.12 14.56 9.52
CA ASN A 176 0.22 15.93 9.88
C ASN A 176 1.60 16.40 9.37
N GLU A 177 2.41 15.52 8.80
CA GLU A 177 3.70 15.88 8.25
C GLU A 177 3.53 16.65 6.92
N VAL A 178 4.36 17.66 6.69
CA VAL A 178 4.34 18.44 5.44
C VAL A 178 4.92 17.59 4.32
N TRP A 179 4.17 17.44 3.24
CA TRP A 179 4.66 16.74 2.05
C TRP A 179 5.38 17.71 1.10
N HIS A 180 6.56 17.33 0.61
CA HIS A 180 7.28 18.10 -0.39
C HIS A 180 7.23 17.41 -1.77
N PRO A 181 7.03 18.15 -2.87
CA PRO A 181 6.97 17.58 -4.22
C PRO A 181 8.13 16.66 -4.61
N LYS A 182 9.35 16.99 -4.13
CA LYS A 182 10.55 16.17 -4.34
C LYS A 182 10.42 14.74 -3.79
N ASP A 183 9.58 14.54 -2.78
CA ASP A 183 9.33 13.24 -2.15
C ASP A 183 8.45 12.34 -3.04
N GLY A 184 7.80 12.93 -4.04
CA GLY A 184 6.99 12.26 -5.05
C GLY A 184 7.68 11.93 -6.36
N ASN A 185 8.96 12.30 -6.52
CA ASN A 185 9.68 12.15 -7.78
C ASN A 185 9.64 10.69 -8.28
N GLY A 186 8.97 10.47 -9.41
CA GLY A 186 8.85 9.16 -10.06
C GLY A 186 7.48 8.49 -9.93
N HIS A 187 6.52 9.14 -9.27
CA HIS A 187 5.12 8.74 -9.21
C HIS A 187 4.25 9.66 -10.09
N ASP A 188 3.14 9.13 -10.58
CA ASP A 188 2.15 9.87 -11.36
C ASP A 188 0.84 9.95 -10.57
N PHE A 189 0.73 10.99 -9.72
CA PHE A 189 -0.40 11.13 -8.80
C PHE A 189 -1.73 11.40 -9.50
N GLU A 190 -1.69 12.05 -10.66
CA GLU A 190 -2.89 12.36 -11.45
C GLU A 190 -3.47 11.09 -12.07
N THR A 191 -2.63 10.26 -12.67
CA THR A 191 -3.06 8.95 -13.21
C THR A 191 -3.48 8.01 -12.07
N GLU A 192 -2.73 7.99 -10.97
CA GLU A 192 -3.10 7.22 -9.78
C GLU A 192 -4.47 7.60 -9.21
N GLU A 193 -4.76 8.90 -9.11
CA GLU A 193 -6.06 9.39 -8.68
C GLU A 193 -7.16 8.94 -9.64
N THR A 194 -6.95 9.16 -10.95
CA THR A 194 -7.92 8.79 -11.99
C THR A 194 -8.28 7.30 -11.90
N VAL A 195 -7.26 6.44 -11.80
CA VAL A 195 -7.48 4.98 -11.71
C VAL A 195 -8.24 4.60 -10.45
N VAL A 196 -7.93 5.19 -9.28
CA VAL A 196 -8.65 4.87 -8.05
C VAL A 196 -10.09 5.41 -8.09
N LEU A 197 -10.32 6.60 -8.64
CA LEU A 197 -11.66 7.15 -8.84
C LEU A 197 -12.49 6.27 -9.78
N ASP A 198 -11.91 5.73 -10.85
CA ASP A 198 -12.57 4.79 -11.73
C ASP A 198 -12.95 3.49 -11.00
N LEU A 199 -12.07 2.95 -10.15
CA LEU A 199 -12.41 1.78 -9.31
C LEU A 199 -13.58 2.06 -8.36
N ILE A 200 -13.64 3.27 -7.79
CA ILE A 200 -14.75 3.71 -6.93
C ILE A 200 -16.04 3.86 -7.75
N ALA A 201 -15.98 4.53 -8.89
CA ALA A 201 -17.13 4.75 -9.76
C ALA A 201 -17.75 3.43 -10.26
N ASN A 202 -16.92 2.42 -10.50
CA ASN A 202 -17.33 1.07 -10.89
C ASN A 202 -17.69 0.16 -9.70
N LYS A 203 -17.76 0.71 -8.47
CA LYS A 203 -18.12 -0.01 -7.23
C LYS A 203 -17.19 -1.19 -6.92
N LEU A 204 -15.95 -1.13 -7.40
CA LEU A 204 -14.91 -2.12 -7.09
C LEU A 204 -14.17 -1.78 -5.80
N VAL A 205 -14.18 -0.51 -5.40
CA VAL A 205 -13.59 0.00 -4.15
C VAL A 205 -14.54 0.98 -3.48
N LYS A 206 -14.73 0.87 -2.17
CA LYS A 206 -15.51 1.82 -1.37
C LYS A 206 -14.59 2.86 -0.72
N ASN A 207 -14.88 4.14 -0.85
CA ASN A 207 -14.14 5.19 -0.14
C ASN A 207 -14.86 5.58 1.16
N LEU A 208 -14.26 5.29 2.32
CA LEU A 208 -14.84 5.56 3.64
C LEU A 208 -14.68 7.02 4.07
N THR A 209 -13.71 7.75 3.51
CA THR A 209 -13.53 9.17 3.84
C THR A 209 -14.57 10.09 3.18
N GLY A 210 -15.30 9.57 2.19
CA GLY A 210 -16.36 10.26 1.44
C GLY A 210 -15.87 11.47 0.62
N ASP A 211 -16.76 12.03 -0.20
CA ASP A 211 -16.60 13.35 -0.83
C ASP A 211 -16.79 14.50 0.18
N LYS A 212 -16.53 14.25 1.47
CA LYS A 212 -16.65 15.28 2.50
C LYS A 212 -15.55 16.29 2.24
N ASN A 213 -15.92 17.29 1.44
CA ASN A 213 -15.12 18.41 1.00
C ASN A 213 -14.13 18.82 2.10
N ASN A 214 -12.86 18.93 1.70
CA ASN A 214 -11.86 19.67 2.44
C ASN A 214 -12.35 21.13 2.57
N ALA A 215 -13.16 21.38 3.60
CA ALA A 215 -13.50 22.71 4.08
C ALA A 215 -12.47 23.13 5.14
#